data_AF-A0A0Q4WP43-F1
#
_entry.id   AF-A0A0Q4WP43-F1
#
_cell.length_a   1.000
_cell.length_b   1.000
_cell.length_c   1.000
_cell.angle_alpha   90.00
_cell.angle_beta   90.00
_cell.angle_gamma   90.00
#
_symmetry.space_group_name_H-M   'P 1'
#
loop_
_entity.id
_entity.type
_entity.pdbx_description
1 polymer ?
#
loop_
_entity_poly.entity_id
_entity_poly.type
_entity_poly.pdbx_seq_one_letter_code
_entity_poly.pdbx_strand_id
1 'polypeptide(L)'
;MAGAAEQESIFLAELGRRVRHARTVRGLSRKLLSQTSGLSERYIAQLESGQGNVSIILLRRVADAMGVRLDDMIAVQDTPPDWHVIRDLLGSASAEQITLAKGILSGHAMSNGDTPMPRVALVGLRGAGKSTLGRRVAERLGWTFIELNAEIERENALSVKEIFAIYGQEGYRRLEQAALRRLTEHPGPMILATSGGIVAEPLTYDLLLQAFFTVWLRAKPEEHMQRVRDQGKLATTGDHASAMQELRAVLLSREPLYARAPAVVDTSDVPLEEMIDRLAAVIDARFGSVDFRRSA
;
A
#
# COMPACT_ATOMS: atom_id res chain seq x y z
N MET A 1 15.53 -22.86 -0.30
CA MET A 1 16.82 -22.33 0.19
C MET A 1 17.77 -21.95 -0.95
N ALA A 2 17.93 -22.77 -2.00
CA ALA A 2 18.79 -22.43 -3.14
C ALA A 2 18.45 -21.08 -3.82
N GLY A 3 17.16 -20.79 -4.04
CA GLY A 3 16.73 -19.53 -4.68
C GLY A 3 16.98 -18.26 -3.86
N ALA A 4 17.00 -18.36 -2.52
CA ALA A 4 17.24 -17.19 -1.66
C ALA A 4 18.71 -16.77 -1.69
N ALA A 5 19.63 -17.74 -1.57
CA ALA A 5 21.07 -17.48 -1.67
C ALA A 5 21.48 -16.96 -3.08
N GLU A 6 20.80 -17.45 -4.11
CA GLU A 6 20.97 -16.95 -5.48
C GLU A 6 20.49 -15.49 -5.61
N GLN A 7 19.32 -15.15 -5.07
CA GLN A 7 18.80 -13.78 -5.06
C GLN A 7 19.70 -12.81 -4.27
N GLU A 8 20.23 -13.25 -3.12
CA GLU A 8 21.20 -12.48 -2.33
C GLU A 8 22.48 -12.20 -3.13
N SER A 9 23.02 -13.22 -3.81
CA SER A 9 24.21 -13.08 -4.65
C SER A 9 23.98 -12.10 -5.81
N ILE A 10 22.83 -12.21 -6.49
CA ILE A 10 22.44 -11.28 -7.57
C ILE A 10 22.35 -9.84 -7.03
N PHE A 11 21.71 -9.66 -5.88
CA PHE A 11 21.57 -8.34 -5.26
C PHE A 11 22.93 -7.71 -4.91
N LEU A 12 23.84 -8.47 -4.29
CA LEU A 12 25.17 -7.98 -3.93
C LEU A 12 26.03 -7.66 -5.16
N ALA A 13 25.98 -8.50 -6.19
CA ALA A 13 26.67 -8.24 -7.45
C ALA A 13 26.20 -6.93 -8.09
N GLU A 14 24.89 -6.69 -8.07
CA GLU A 14 24.30 -5.49 -8.64
C GLU A 14 24.62 -4.23 -7.81
N LEU A 15 24.58 -4.32 -6.48
CA LEU A 15 25.06 -3.27 -5.58
C LEU A 15 26.52 -2.91 -5.91
N GLY A 16 27.38 -3.92 -6.05
CA GLY A 16 28.79 -3.72 -6.41
C GLY A 16 28.98 -3.00 -7.75
N ARG A 17 28.19 -3.38 -8.77
CA ARG A 17 28.17 -2.69 -10.07
C ARG A 17 27.81 -1.22 -9.94
N ARG A 18 26.79 -0.87 -9.14
CA ARG A 18 26.38 0.52 -8.91
C ARG A 18 27.42 1.34 -8.17
N VAL A 19 28.02 0.78 -7.11
CA VAL A 19 29.12 1.42 -6.39
C VAL A 19 30.27 1.73 -7.34
N ARG A 20 30.68 0.73 -8.15
CA ARG A 20 31.75 0.90 -9.14
C ARG A 20 31.38 1.98 -10.17
N HIS A 21 30.17 1.91 -10.72
CA HIS A 21 29.68 2.88 -11.70
C HIS A 21 29.71 4.31 -11.15
N ALA A 22 29.10 4.53 -9.97
CA ALA A 22 29.05 5.80 -9.28
C ALA A 22 30.44 6.37 -9.02
N ARG A 23 31.40 5.52 -8.63
CA ARG A 23 32.81 5.91 -8.44
C ARG A 23 33.45 6.33 -9.77
N THR A 24 33.28 5.53 -10.82
CA THR A 24 33.92 5.78 -12.13
C THR A 24 33.39 7.03 -12.83
N VAL A 25 32.08 7.28 -12.79
CA VAL A 25 31.46 8.49 -13.37
C VAL A 25 32.00 9.77 -12.72
N ARG A 26 32.39 9.70 -11.45
CA ARG A 26 32.98 10.81 -10.70
C ARG A 26 34.51 10.90 -10.81
N GLY A 27 35.13 10.05 -11.62
CA GLY A 27 36.59 10.03 -11.81
C GLY A 27 37.38 9.61 -10.56
N LEU A 28 36.73 8.97 -9.58
CA LEU A 28 37.38 8.59 -8.32
C LEU A 28 38.18 7.30 -8.48
N SER A 29 39.44 7.29 -8.07
CA SER A 29 40.20 6.05 -7.91
C SER A 29 39.75 5.31 -6.64
N ARG A 30 39.99 3.99 -6.57
CA ARG A 30 39.75 3.22 -5.33
C ARG A 30 40.58 3.74 -4.16
N LYS A 31 41.81 4.18 -4.43
CA LYS A 31 42.70 4.80 -3.45
C LYS A 31 42.12 6.08 -2.86
N LEU A 32 41.61 6.96 -3.72
CA LEU A 32 40.99 8.20 -3.28
C LEU A 32 39.72 7.93 -2.47
N LEU A 33 38.86 7.01 -2.93
CA LEU A 33 37.65 6.62 -2.20
C LEU A 33 37.97 5.97 -0.85
N SER A 34 39.03 5.16 -0.78
CA SER A 34 39.54 4.56 0.46
C SER A 34 39.89 5.63 1.49
N GLN A 35 40.64 6.65 1.07
CA GLN A 35 41.04 7.76 1.92
C GLN A 35 39.84 8.59 2.41
N THR A 36 38.88 8.89 1.54
CA THR A 36 37.73 9.74 1.90
C THR A 36 36.64 9.00 2.67
N SER A 37 36.46 7.69 2.46
CA SER A 37 35.48 6.87 3.19
C SER A 37 36.01 6.24 4.48
N GLY A 38 37.34 6.22 4.67
CA GLY A 38 37.99 5.55 5.81
C GLY A 38 37.97 4.02 5.73
N LEU A 39 37.77 3.46 4.53
CA LEU A 39 37.74 2.02 4.25
C LEU A 39 38.97 1.61 3.46
N SER A 40 39.44 0.37 3.64
CA SER A 40 40.59 -0.11 2.86
C SER A 40 40.26 -0.25 1.37
N GLU A 41 41.26 -0.06 0.49
CA GLU A 41 41.12 -0.30 -0.95
C GLU A 41 40.66 -1.73 -1.27
N ARG A 42 41.12 -2.70 -0.47
CA ARG A 42 40.68 -4.10 -0.58
C ARG A 42 39.20 -4.25 -0.29
N TYR A 43 38.69 -3.57 0.74
CA TYR A 43 37.27 -3.60 1.08
C TYR A 43 36.42 -2.98 -0.03
N ILE A 44 36.86 -1.85 -0.60
CA ILE A 44 36.18 -1.23 -1.74
C ILE A 44 36.17 -2.18 -2.94
N ALA A 45 37.28 -2.86 -3.23
CA ALA A 45 37.34 -3.82 -4.32
C ALA A 45 36.39 -5.02 -4.11
N GLN A 46 36.26 -5.51 -2.86
CA GLN A 46 35.30 -6.58 -2.50
C GLN A 46 33.85 -6.11 -2.62
N LEU A 47 33.55 -4.90 -2.15
CA LEU A 47 32.23 -4.30 -2.31
C LEU A 47 31.85 -4.18 -3.80
N GLU A 48 32.74 -3.65 -4.63
CA GLU A 48 32.50 -3.49 -6.07
C GLU A 48 32.36 -4.81 -6.83
N SER A 49 32.92 -5.91 -6.32
CA SER A 49 32.75 -7.24 -6.89
C SER A 49 31.52 -7.98 -6.35
N GLY A 50 30.76 -7.38 -5.43
CA GLY A 50 29.62 -8.00 -4.77
C GLY A 50 30.01 -9.11 -3.78
N GLN A 51 31.26 -9.12 -3.31
CA GLN A 51 31.75 -10.14 -2.40
C GLN A 51 31.46 -9.77 -0.94
N GLY A 52 30.55 -10.54 -0.34
CA GLY A 52 30.21 -10.44 1.09
C GLY A 52 29.24 -9.30 1.40
N ASN A 53 28.65 -9.36 2.59
CA ASN A 53 27.70 -8.35 3.05
C ASN A 53 28.43 -7.10 3.53
N VAL A 54 28.03 -5.95 2.99
CA VAL A 54 28.44 -4.64 3.49
C VAL A 54 27.48 -4.19 4.59
N SER A 55 27.99 -3.69 5.71
CA SER A 55 27.10 -3.09 6.72
C SER A 55 26.56 -1.77 6.21
N ILE A 56 25.31 -1.44 6.56
CA ILE A 56 24.64 -0.22 6.08
C ILE A 56 25.42 1.06 6.44
N ILE A 57 26.13 1.06 7.57
CA ILE A 57 26.98 2.18 8.00
C ILE A 57 28.20 2.34 7.11
N LEU A 58 28.84 1.24 6.69
CA LEU A 58 29.99 1.31 5.79
C LEU A 58 29.56 1.69 4.38
N LEU A 59 28.42 1.17 3.90
CA LEU A 59 27.86 1.58 2.61
C LEU A 59 27.52 3.08 2.60
N ARG A 60 26.95 3.60 3.70
CA ARG A 60 26.69 5.04 3.86
C ARG A 60 27.97 5.87 3.78
N ARG A 61 29.07 5.46 4.43
CA ARG A 61 30.36 6.17 4.32
C ARG A 61 30.89 6.20 2.90
N VAL A 62 30.75 5.09 2.15
CA VAL A 62 31.13 5.03 0.73
C VAL A 62 30.25 5.97 -0.11
N ALA A 63 28.94 6.01 0.16
CA ALA A 63 28.01 6.91 -0.52
C ALA A 63 28.35 8.38 -0.26
N ASP A 64 28.52 8.77 1.01
CA ASP A 64 28.88 10.13 1.44
C ASP A 64 30.22 10.56 0.82
N ALA A 65 31.22 9.69 0.81
CA ALA A 65 32.53 9.93 0.22
C ALA A 65 32.50 10.15 -1.31
N MET A 66 31.45 9.68 -1.99
CA MET A 66 31.21 9.93 -3.41
C MET A 66 30.19 11.05 -3.66
N GLY A 67 29.59 11.63 -2.61
CA GLY A 67 28.50 12.59 -2.76
C GLY A 67 27.29 12.00 -3.49
N VAL A 68 27.01 10.70 -3.27
CA VAL A 68 25.77 10.05 -3.74
C VAL A 68 24.89 9.75 -2.55
N ARG A 69 23.59 9.65 -2.80
CA ARG A 69 22.67 9.22 -1.77
C ARG A 69 22.71 7.69 -1.65
N LEU A 70 22.51 7.20 -0.43
CA LEU A 70 22.55 5.79 -0.13
C LEU A 70 21.45 4.99 -0.86
N ASP A 71 20.26 5.59 -1.01
CA ASP A 71 19.13 4.98 -1.72
C ASP A 71 19.41 4.73 -3.20
N ASP A 72 20.24 5.55 -3.84
CA ASP A 72 20.65 5.37 -5.26
C ASP A 72 21.55 4.13 -5.44
N MET A 73 22.20 3.65 -4.38
CA MET A 73 23.05 2.45 -4.44
C MET A 73 22.26 1.15 -4.30
N ILE A 74 21.17 1.18 -3.53
CA ILE A 74 20.35 0.01 -3.21
C ILE A 74 19.12 -0.13 -4.10
N ALA A 75 18.81 0.87 -4.93
CA ALA A 75 17.65 0.88 -5.81
C ALA A 75 17.59 -0.38 -6.69
N VAL A 76 16.46 -1.07 -6.75
CA VAL A 76 16.36 -2.39 -7.40
C VAL A 76 16.25 -2.31 -8.93
N GLN A 77 15.93 -1.13 -9.48
CA GLN A 77 15.67 -0.93 -10.92
C GLN A 77 16.60 0.10 -11.55
N ASP A 78 16.86 -0.06 -12.85
CA ASP A 78 17.50 0.97 -13.68
C ASP A 78 16.64 2.22 -13.65
N THR A 79 17.16 3.27 -13.03
CA THR A 79 16.46 4.54 -12.92
C THR A 79 16.66 5.33 -14.22
N PRO A 80 15.61 5.94 -14.79
CA PRO A 80 15.75 6.81 -15.94
C PRO A 80 16.80 7.90 -15.69
N PRO A 81 17.51 8.41 -16.72
CA PRO A 81 18.53 9.45 -16.55
C PRO A 81 18.04 10.64 -15.71
N ASP A 82 16.79 11.04 -15.90
CA ASP A 82 16.17 12.20 -15.24
C ASP A 82 15.63 11.90 -13.84
N TRP A 83 15.71 10.67 -13.35
CA TRP A 83 15.15 10.27 -12.05
C TRP A 83 15.62 11.15 -10.90
N HIS A 84 16.91 11.49 -10.89
CA HIS A 84 17.50 12.33 -9.86
C HIS A 84 16.88 13.74 -9.85
N VAL A 85 16.65 14.32 -11.04
CA VAL A 85 15.99 15.61 -11.22
C VAL A 85 14.53 15.53 -10.79
N ILE A 86 13.81 14.50 -11.23
CA ILE A 86 12.39 14.28 -10.87
C ILE A 86 12.24 14.17 -9.36
N ARG A 87 13.10 13.40 -8.68
CA ARG A 87 13.05 13.24 -7.22
C ARG A 87 13.29 14.55 -6.48
N ASP A 88 14.23 15.37 -6.94
CA ASP A 88 14.52 16.68 -6.34
C ASP A 88 13.33 17.65 -6.50
N LEU A 89 12.75 17.68 -7.70
CA LEU A 89 11.52 18.44 -7.98
C LEU A 89 10.35 17.98 -7.10
N LEU A 90 10.15 16.66 -6.95
CA LEU A 90 9.11 16.12 -6.07
C LEU A 90 9.33 16.48 -4.60
N GLY A 91 10.59 16.62 -4.16
CA GLY A 91 10.92 17.04 -2.79
C GLY A 91 10.56 18.49 -2.47
N SER A 92 10.46 19.35 -3.49
CA SER A 92 10.12 20.78 -3.36
C SER A 92 8.72 21.13 -3.89
N ALA A 93 8.01 20.16 -4.47
CA ALA A 93 6.69 20.36 -5.03
C ALA A 93 5.63 20.63 -3.95
N SER A 94 4.73 21.58 -4.22
CA SER A 94 3.51 21.80 -3.44
C SER A 94 2.54 20.62 -3.56
N ALA A 95 1.59 20.53 -2.62
CA ALA A 95 0.54 19.50 -2.65
C ALA A 95 -0.29 19.53 -3.95
N GLU A 96 -0.54 20.71 -4.50
CA GLU A 96 -1.24 20.91 -5.78
C GLU A 96 -0.43 20.36 -6.96
N GLN A 97 0.88 20.64 -7.01
CA GLN A 97 1.77 20.12 -8.04
C GLN A 97 1.88 18.60 -7.97
N ILE A 98 1.97 18.02 -6.77
CA ILE A 98 1.98 16.57 -6.58
C ILE A 98 0.67 15.95 -7.10
N THR A 99 -0.47 16.59 -6.80
CA THR A 99 -1.79 16.14 -7.28
C THR A 99 -1.87 16.17 -8.80
N LEU A 100 -1.41 17.24 -9.43
CA LEU A 100 -1.36 17.36 -10.89
C LEU A 100 -0.46 16.29 -11.52
N ALA A 101 0.76 16.13 -10.99
CA ALA A 101 1.72 15.14 -11.48
C ALA A 101 1.15 13.72 -11.39
N LYS A 102 0.49 13.38 -10.27
CA LYS A 102 -0.22 12.10 -10.12
C LYS A 102 -1.29 11.89 -11.20
N GLY A 103 -2.11 12.90 -11.47
CA GLY A 103 -3.17 12.81 -12.48
C GLY A 103 -2.62 12.52 -13.88
N ILE A 104 -1.53 13.19 -14.25
CA ILE A 104 -0.84 12.98 -15.54
C ILE A 104 -0.21 11.58 -15.60
N LEU A 105 0.61 11.22 -14.61
CA LEU A 105 1.36 9.97 -14.59
C LEU A 105 0.47 8.72 -14.43
N SER A 106 -0.69 8.89 -13.80
CA SER A 106 -1.66 7.79 -13.61
C SER A 106 -2.60 7.64 -14.80
N GLY A 107 -2.48 8.47 -15.84
CA GLY A 107 -3.35 8.44 -17.03
C GLY A 107 -4.79 8.92 -16.80
N HIS A 108 -5.09 9.48 -15.62
CA HIS A 108 -6.44 9.95 -15.25
C HIS A 108 -6.77 11.33 -15.81
N ALA A 109 -5.78 12.07 -16.33
CA ALA A 109 -5.97 13.41 -16.88
C ALA A 109 -6.80 13.45 -18.19
N MET A 110 -7.19 12.30 -18.77
CA MET A 110 -7.77 12.23 -20.13
C MET A 110 -9.10 11.46 -20.26
N SER A 111 -9.71 10.95 -19.18
CA SER A 111 -11.04 10.32 -19.27
C SER A 111 -12.17 11.37 -19.32
N ASN A 112 -12.25 12.09 -20.43
CA ASN A 112 -13.39 12.95 -20.77
C ASN A 112 -14.52 12.06 -21.31
N GLY A 113 -15.62 11.90 -20.57
CA GLY A 113 -16.87 11.42 -21.20
C GLY A 113 -17.95 10.90 -20.27
N ASP A 114 -17.61 10.06 -19.28
CA ASP A 114 -18.63 9.43 -18.43
C ASP A 114 -18.69 10.07 -17.05
N THR A 115 -19.91 10.35 -16.60
CA THR A 115 -20.15 10.69 -15.20
C THR A 115 -19.65 9.50 -14.37
N PRO A 116 -18.69 9.69 -13.45
CA PRO A 116 -18.12 8.55 -12.72
C PRO A 116 -19.25 7.84 -11.98
N MET A 117 -19.45 6.56 -12.30
CA MET A 117 -20.45 5.73 -11.64
C MET A 117 -20.17 5.73 -10.13
N PRO A 118 -21.20 5.78 -9.26
CA PRO A 118 -20.98 5.85 -7.82
C PRO A 118 -20.22 4.65 -7.28
N ARG A 119 -19.07 4.91 -6.65
CA ARG A 119 -18.20 3.87 -6.11
C ARG A 119 -17.74 4.25 -4.72
N VAL A 120 -17.99 3.35 -3.77
CA VAL A 120 -17.64 3.54 -2.36
C VAL A 120 -16.65 2.48 -1.96
N ALA A 121 -15.58 2.86 -1.26
CA ALA A 121 -14.65 1.92 -0.64
C ALA A 121 -14.72 2.03 0.88
N LEU A 122 -14.89 0.91 1.56
CA LEU A 122 -14.91 0.85 3.02
C LEU A 122 -13.52 0.43 3.51
N VAL A 123 -12.88 1.30 4.28
CA VAL A 123 -11.58 1.03 4.94
C VAL A 123 -11.76 0.99 6.45
N GLY A 124 -10.87 0.29 7.13
CA GLY A 124 -10.88 0.16 8.59
C GLY A 124 -10.28 -1.17 9.04
N LEU A 125 -10.01 -1.29 10.34
CA LEU A 125 -9.38 -2.49 10.88
C LEU A 125 -10.28 -3.72 10.72
N ARG A 126 -9.71 -4.92 10.89
CA ARG A 126 -10.51 -6.15 11.00
C ARG A 126 -11.52 -5.98 12.16
N GLY A 127 -12.76 -6.42 11.96
CA GLY A 127 -13.83 -6.17 12.92
C GLY A 127 -14.51 -4.80 12.80
N ALA A 128 -14.06 -3.89 11.92
CA ALA A 128 -14.74 -2.60 11.70
C ALA A 128 -16.16 -2.70 11.10
N GLY A 129 -16.62 -3.89 10.72
CA GLY A 129 -17.94 -4.08 10.13
C GLY A 129 -18.02 -3.86 8.62
N LYS A 130 -16.90 -3.66 7.91
CA LYS A 130 -16.85 -3.43 6.46
C LYS A 130 -17.75 -4.36 5.65
N SER A 131 -17.62 -5.68 5.84
CA SER A 131 -18.41 -6.65 5.07
C SER A 131 -19.89 -6.64 5.43
N THR A 132 -20.21 -6.52 6.72
CA THR A 132 -21.59 -6.50 7.21
C THR A 132 -22.32 -5.24 6.80
N LEU A 133 -21.74 -4.06 7.08
CA LEU A 133 -22.33 -2.77 6.74
C LEU A 133 -22.37 -2.55 5.23
N GLY A 134 -21.27 -2.86 4.53
CA GLY A 134 -21.21 -2.71 3.08
C GLY A 134 -22.27 -3.53 2.36
N ARG A 135 -22.47 -4.80 2.76
CA ARG A 135 -23.50 -5.65 2.16
C ARG A 135 -24.92 -5.12 2.41
N ARG A 136 -25.24 -4.77 3.65
CA ARG A 136 -26.58 -4.27 4.02
C ARG A 136 -26.91 -2.92 3.36
N VAL A 137 -25.94 -2.02 3.27
CA VAL A 137 -26.13 -0.73 2.59
C VAL A 137 -26.22 -0.91 1.07
N ALA A 138 -25.40 -1.79 0.48
CA ALA A 138 -25.50 -2.10 -0.94
C ALA A 138 -26.87 -2.69 -1.31
N GLU A 139 -27.40 -3.63 -0.50
CA GLU A 139 -28.75 -4.18 -0.66
C GLU A 139 -29.82 -3.08 -0.59
N ARG A 140 -29.72 -2.16 0.38
CA ARG A 140 -30.65 -1.02 0.52
C ARG A 140 -30.62 -0.09 -0.68
N LEU A 141 -29.45 0.21 -1.21
CA LEU A 141 -29.24 1.11 -2.35
C LEU A 141 -29.45 0.43 -3.72
N GLY A 142 -29.53 -0.90 -3.77
CA GLY A 142 -29.54 -1.65 -5.02
C GLY A 142 -28.20 -1.62 -5.75
N TRP A 143 -27.10 -1.50 -5.02
CA TRP A 143 -25.73 -1.46 -5.56
C TRP A 143 -25.05 -2.83 -5.44
N THR A 144 -23.97 -3.04 -6.19
CA THR A 144 -23.16 -4.27 -6.05
C THR A 144 -22.25 -4.18 -4.83
N PHE A 145 -22.22 -5.23 -4.00
CA PHE A 145 -21.24 -5.36 -2.92
C PHE A 145 -20.11 -6.30 -3.34
N ILE A 146 -18.86 -5.87 -3.16
CA ILE A 146 -17.65 -6.63 -3.50
C ILE A 146 -16.71 -6.65 -2.31
N GLU A 147 -16.12 -7.82 -2.02
CA GLU A 147 -14.97 -7.92 -1.10
C GLU A 147 -13.69 -8.09 -1.92
N LEU A 148 -12.72 -7.18 -1.75
CA LEU A 148 -11.49 -7.19 -2.54
C LEU A 148 -10.73 -8.52 -2.43
N ASN A 149 -10.71 -9.13 -1.23
CA ASN A 149 -10.08 -10.42 -1.04
C ASN A 149 -10.79 -11.54 -1.79
N ALA A 150 -12.13 -11.55 -1.82
CA ALA A 150 -12.88 -12.55 -2.56
C ALA A 150 -12.62 -12.40 -4.07
N GLU A 151 -12.46 -11.17 -4.55
CA GLU A 151 -12.12 -10.90 -5.95
C GLU A 151 -10.70 -11.39 -6.29
N ILE A 152 -9.72 -11.14 -5.43
CA ILE A 152 -8.36 -11.69 -5.58
C ILE A 152 -8.41 -13.22 -5.63
N GLU A 153 -9.16 -13.87 -4.73
CA GLU A 153 -9.26 -15.34 -4.69
C GLU A 153 -9.90 -15.89 -5.97
N ARG A 154 -10.99 -15.24 -6.44
CA ARG A 154 -11.71 -15.60 -7.65
C ARG A 154 -10.82 -15.50 -8.90
N GLU A 155 -10.05 -14.43 -9.02
CA GLU A 155 -9.19 -14.20 -10.19
C GLU A 155 -7.98 -15.14 -10.26
N ASN A 156 -7.48 -15.59 -9.10
CA ASN A 156 -6.27 -16.41 -9.02
C ASN A 156 -6.56 -17.89 -8.80
N ALA A 157 -7.82 -18.28 -8.56
CA ALA A 157 -8.24 -19.63 -8.17
C ALA A 157 -7.43 -20.19 -6.98
N LEU A 158 -7.03 -19.30 -6.07
CA LEU A 158 -6.24 -19.59 -4.88
C LEU A 158 -6.82 -18.82 -3.71
N SER A 159 -6.90 -19.44 -2.53
CA SER A 159 -7.21 -18.72 -1.30
C SER A 159 -6.14 -17.69 -0.97
N VAL A 160 -6.49 -16.65 -0.22
CA VAL A 160 -5.50 -15.67 0.27
C VAL A 160 -4.37 -16.37 1.04
N LYS A 161 -4.69 -17.43 1.79
CA LYS A 161 -3.69 -18.22 2.53
C LYS A 161 -2.68 -18.88 1.59
N GLU A 162 -3.13 -19.47 0.49
CA GLU A 162 -2.27 -20.09 -0.52
C GLU A 162 -1.44 -19.04 -1.25
N ILE A 163 -2.04 -17.89 -1.59
CA ILE A 163 -1.32 -16.77 -2.19
C ILE A 163 -0.16 -16.33 -1.31
N PHE A 164 -0.37 -16.14 0.00
CA PHE A 164 0.71 -15.81 0.93
C PHE A 164 1.76 -16.92 1.03
N ALA A 165 1.35 -18.19 1.00
CA ALA A 165 2.27 -19.32 1.08
C ALA A 165 3.17 -19.46 -0.16
N ILE A 166 2.64 -19.14 -1.35
CA ILE A 166 3.34 -19.31 -2.63
C ILE A 166 4.12 -18.04 -3.01
N TYR A 167 3.46 -16.88 -2.92
CA TYR A 167 3.99 -15.61 -3.45
C TYR A 167 4.45 -14.64 -2.36
N GLY A 168 4.24 -14.98 -1.09
CA GLY A 168 4.57 -14.11 0.03
C GLY A 168 3.72 -12.83 0.06
N GLN A 169 4.11 -11.92 0.94
CA GLN A 169 3.38 -10.68 1.15
C GLN A 169 3.44 -9.76 -0.06
N GLU A 170 4.62 -9.62 -0.69
CA GLU A 170 4.80 -8.76 -1.85
C GLU A 170 3.94 -9.21 -3.03
N GLY A 171 3.87 -10.53 -3.28
CA GLY A 171 2.99 -11.09 -4.31
C GLY A 171 1.52 -10.79 -4.05
N TYR A 172 1.05 -10.97 -2.82
CA TYR A 172 -0.31 -10.58 -2.44
C TYR A 172 -0.57 -9.09 -2.70
N ARG A 173 0.38 -8.18 -2.40
CA ARG A 173 0.22 -6.74 -2.67
C ARG A 173 0.10 -6.41 -4.15
N ARG A 174 0.88 -7.08 -5.00
CA ARG A 174 0.78 -6.92 -6.46
C ARG A 174 -0.59 -7.37 -6.96
N LEU A 175 -1.10 -8.51 -6.46
CA LEU A 175 -2.43 -9.01 -6.81
C LEU A 175 -3.54 -8.09 -6.28
N GLU A 176 -3.41 -7.57 -5.05
CA GLU A 176 -4.34 -6.61 -4.45
C GLU A 176 -4.44 -5.33 -5.29
N GLN A 177 -3.30 -4.81 -5.75
CA GLN A 177 -3.27 -3.64 -6.64
C GLN A 177 -3.91 -3.94 -8.01
N ALA A 178 -3.62 -5.10 -8.61
CA ALA A 178 -4.15 -5.49 -9.91
C ALA A 178 -5.68 -5.70 -9.87
N ALA A 179 -6.19 -6.38 -8.84
CA ALA A 179 -7.63 -6.56 -8.63
C ALA A 179 -8.32 -5.21 -8.43
N LEU A 180 -7.73 -4.29 -7.65
CA LEU A 180 -8.29 -2.95 -7.46
C LEU A 180 -8.37 -2.16 -8.77
N ARG A 181 -7.33 -2.21 -9.62
CA ARG A 181 -7.34 -1.56 -10.95
C ARG A 181 -8.50 -2.07 -11.80
N ARG A 182 -8.72 -3.38 -11.87
CA ARG A 182 -9.84 -3.96 -12.63
C ARG A 182 -11.20 -3.54 -12.09
N LEU A 183 -11.34 -3.44 -10.77
CA LEU A 183 -12.58 -2.94 -10.16
C LEU A 183 -12.87 -1.47 -10.49
N THR A 184 -11.85 -0.68 -10.86
CA THR A 184 -12.07 0.68 -11.40
C THR A 184 -12.70 0.69 -12.80
N GLU A 185 -12.81 -0.45 -13.46
CA GLU A 185 -13.45 -0.59 -14.78
C GLU A 185 -14.81 -1.30 -14.66
N HIS A 186 -15.18 -1.78 -13.48
CA HIS A 186 -16.43 -2.50 -13.28
C HIS A 186 -17.65 -1.60 -13.56
N PRO A 187 -18.65 -2.10 -14.31
CA PRO A 187 -19.84 -1.34 -14.66
C PRO A 187 -20.76 -1.18 -13.44
N GLY A 188 -21.50 -0.07 -13.38
CA GLY A 188 -22.52 0.12 -12.34
C GLY A 188 -21.99 0.64 -11.00
N PRO A 189 -22.92 1.01 -10.10
CA PRO A 189 -22.57 1.50 -8.77
C PRO A 189 -22.18 0.36 -7.82
N MET A 190 -21.21 0.61 -6.93
CA MET A 190 -20.71 -0.44 -6.03
C MET A 190 -20.19 0.05 -4.68
N ILE A 191 -20.19 -0.87 -3.72
CA ILE A 191 -19.52 -0.77 -2.43
C ILE A 191 -18.46 -1.86 -2.31
N LEU A 192 -17.20 -1.45 -2.18
CA LEU A 192 -16.02 -2.30 -2.05
C LEU A 192 -15.58 -2.37 -0.58
N ALA A 193 -15.52 -3.58 0.00
CA ALA A 193 -14.85 -3.82 1.28
C ALA A 193 -13.39 -4.20 1.04
N THR A 194 -12.45 -3.46 1.64
CA THR A 194 -11.02 -3.71 1.46
C THR A 194 -10.40 -4.56 2.57
N SER A 195 -9.16 -5.03 2.36
CA SER A 195 -8.34 -5.55 3.44
C SER A 195 -8.02 -4.42 4.43
N GLY A 196 -7.87 -4.74 5.73
CA GLY A 196 -7.46 -3.73 6.72
C GLY A 196 -6.00 -3.28 6.56
N GLY A 197 -5.21 -4.01 5.77
CA GLY A 197 -3.81 -3.71 5.49
C GLY A 197 -3.59 -2.86 4.25
N ILE A 198 -4.64 -2.57 3.46
CA ILE A 198 -4.51 -1.83 2.20
C ILE A 198 -3.92 -0.43 2.40
N VAL A 199 -4.26 0.22 3.51
CA VAL A 199 -3.81 1.58 3.83
C VAL A 199 -2.30 1.69 4.05
N ALA A 200 -1.65 0.57 4.38
CA ALA A 200 -0.21 0.48 4.56
C ALA A 200 0.56 0.33 3.23
N GLU A 201 -0.15 0.20 2.10
CA GLU A 201 0.44 0.14 0.76
C GLU A 201 0.17 1.45 0.01
N PRO A 202 1.15 2.37 -0.04
CA PRO A 202 0.89 3.73 -0.52
C PRO A 202 0.33 3.78 -1.93
N LEU A 203 0.86 2.97 -2.86
CA LEU A 203 0.43 2.96 -4.27
C LEU A 203 -1.00 2.43 -4.43
N THR A 204 -1.33 1.34 -3.73
CA THR A 204 -2.66 0.73 -3.79
C THR A 204 -3.69 1.61 -3.10
N TYR A 205 -3.36 2.19 -1.96
CA TYR A 205 -4.27 3.06 -1.24
C TYR A 205 -4.50 4.38 -1.97
N ASP A 206 -3.49 4.93 -2.65
CA ASP A 206 -3.69 6.13 -3.48
C ASP A 206 -4.64 5.87 -4.65
N LEU A 207 -4.49 4.72 -5.33
CA LEU A 207 -5.43 4.28 -6.35
C LEU A 207 -6.86 4.18 -5.80
N LEU A 208 -7.02 3.61 -4.60
CA LEU A 208 -8.33 3.51 -3.94
C LEU A 208 -8.94 4.89 -3.70
N LEU A 209 -8.17 5.83 -3.16
CA LEU A 209 -8.62 7.20 -2.87
C LEU A 209 -8.98 7.99 -4.13
N GLN A 210 -8.30 7.75 -5.25
CA GLN A 210 -8.58 8.39 -6.52
C GLN A 210 -9.83 7.81 -7.20
N ALA A 211 -10.02 6.49 -7.14
CA ALA A 211 -11.08 5.80 -7.88
C ALA A 211 -12.40 5.59 -7.10
N PHE A 212 -12.38 5.71 -5.76
CA PHE A 212 -13.52 5.45 -4.90
C PHE A 212 -13.73 6.56 -3.88
N PHE A 213 -14.98 6.90 -3.59
CA PHE A 213 -15.33 7.64 -2.39
C PHE A 213 -15.05 6.75 -1.17
N THR A 214 -13.94 7.00 -0.49
CA THR A 214 -13.47 6.15 0.58
C THR A 214 -14.08 6.56 1.92
N VAL A 215 -14.67 5.62 2.65
CA VAL A 215 -15.26 5.81 3.97
C VAL A 215 -14.49 4.99 4.99
N TRP A 216 -13.94 5.65 6.01
CA TRP A 216 -13.32 4.98 7.15
C TRP A 216 -14.38 4.57 8.17
N LEU A 217 -14.52 3.27 8.39
CA LEU A 217 -15.31 2.72 9.49
C LEU A 217 -14.44 2.68 10.75
N ARG A 218 -14.70 3.61 11.67
CA ARG A 218 -14.00 3.72 12.95
C ARG A 218 -14.76 2.97 14.03
N ALA A 219 -14.05 2.22 14.87
CA ALA A 219 -14.61 1.62 16.07
C ALA A 219 -13.57 1.69 17.20
N LYS A 220 -14.03 1.61 18.45
CA LYS A 220 -13.13 1.44 19.59
C LYS A 220 -12.30 0.14 19.45
N PRO A 221 -11.03 0.12 19.90
CA PRO A 221 -10.18 -1.08 19.87
C PRO A 221 -10.86 -2.31 20.48
N GLU A 222 -11.57 -2.12 21.59
CA GLU A 222 -12.26 -3.18 22.34
C GLU A 222 -13.38 -3.82 21.51
N GLU A 223 -14.11 -3.03 20.71
CA GLU A 223 -15.15 -3.55 19.82
C GLU A 223 -14.58 -4.27 18.61
N HIS A 224 -13.46 -3.79 18.04
CA HIS A 224 -12.74 -4.53 17.01
C HIS A 224 -12.38 -5.93 17.53
N MET A 225 -11.80 -6.00 18.73
CA MET A 225 -11.43 -7.27 19.36
C MET A 225 -12.64 -8.17 19.56
N GLN A 226 -13.72 -7.65 20.16
CA GLN A 226 -14.93 -8.43 20.43
C GLN A 226 -15.54 -9.00 19.14
N ARG A 227 -15.70 -8.17 18.10
CA ARG A 227 -16.24 -8.62 16.81
C ARG A 227 -15.35 -9.65 16.11
N VAL A 228 -14.03 -9.57 16.26
CA VAL A 228 -13.11 -10.58 15.72
C VAL A 228 -13.22 -11.91 16.49
N ARG A 229 -13.46 -11.85 17.80
CA ARG A 229 -13.71 -13.05 18.63
C ARG A 229 -14.99 -13.75 18.23
N ASP A 230 -16.07 -13.00 18.09
CA ASP A 230 -17.39 -13.53 17.75
C ASP A 230 -17.39 -14.24 16.37
N GLN A 231 -16.48 -13.85 15.48
CA GLN A 231 -16.29 -14.49 14.18
C GLN A 231 -15.43 -15.76 14.22
N GLY A 232 -15.05 -16.26 15.41
CA GLY A 232 -14.22 -17.46 15.58
C GLY A 232 -12.80 -17.32 15.01
N LYS A 233 -12.33 -16.07 14.87
CA LYS A 233 -11.15 -15.71 14.06
C LYS A 233 -9.92 -15.36 14.89
N LEU A 234 -10.01 -15.45 16.22
CA LEU A 234 -8.87 -15.42 17.14
C LEU A 234 -8.59 -16.85 17.62
N ALA A 235 -7.32 -17.24 17.66
CA ALA A 235 -6.92 -18.49 18.29
C ALA A 235 -7.41 -18.47 19.75
N THR A 236 -8.14 -19.51 20.15
CA THR A 236 -8.70 -19.68 21.51
C THR A 236 -7.63 -19.84 22.60
N THR A 237 -6.35 -19.80 22.24
CA THR A 237 -5.20 -20.20 23.09
C THR A 237 -4.10 -19.13 23.25
N GLY A 238 -4.32 -17.88 22.84
CA GLY A 238 -3.34 -16.78 23.00
C GLY A 238 -3.58 -15.90 24.23
N ASP A 239 -2.52 -15.28 24.76
CA ASP A 239 -2.61 -14.26 25.82
C ASP A 239 -3.38 -13.03 25.29
N HIS A 240 -4.62 -12.89 25.77
CA HIS A 240 -5.54 -11.84 25.40
C HIS A 240 -4.97 -10.43 25.59
N ALA A 241 -4.09 -10.23 26.58
CA ALA A 241 -3.47 -8.94 26.84
C ALA A 241 -2.49 -8.57 25.71
N SER A 242 -1.67 -9.53 25.25
CA SER A 242 -0.74 -9.34 24.13
C SER A 242 -1.47 -9.02 22.83
N ALA A 243 -2.54 -9.77 22.52
CA ALA A 243 -3.33 -9.54 21.30
C ALA A 243 -4.00 -8.15 21.29
N MET A 244 -4.46 -7.67 22.45
CA MET A 244 -5.06 -6.34 22.57
C MET A 244 -4.01 -5.23 22.43
N GLN A 245 -2.79 -5.43 22.97
CA GLN A 245 -1.67 -4.51 22.79
C GLN A 245 -1.24 -4.42 21.31
N GLU A 246 -1.11 -5.55 20.63
CA GLU A 246 -0.79 -5.61 19.20
C GLU A 246 -1.87 -4.90 18.36
N LEU A 247 -3.15 -5.15 18.65
CA LEU A 247 -4.25 -4.49 17.95
C LEU A 247 -4.20 -2.97 18.13
N ARG A 248 -3.96 -2.49 19.36
CA ARG A 248 -3.79 -1.05 19.64
C ARG A 248 -2.60 -0.46 18.89
N ALA A 249 -1.45 -1.15 18.86
CA ALA A 249 -0.27 -0.70 18.11
C ALA A 249 -0.54 -0.62 16.60
N VAL A 250 -1.24 -1.61 16.03
CA VAL A 250 -1.65 -1.60 14.62
C VAL A 250 -2.65 -0.46 14.34
N LEU A 251 -3.60 -0.22 15.24
CA LEU A 251 -4.56 0.86 15.06
C LEU A 251 -3.87 2.23 15.11
N LEU A 252 -3.03 2.47 16.14
CA LEU A 252 -2.26 3.71 16.28
C LEU A 252 -1.39 4.00 15.06
N SER A 253 -0.71 2.98 14.52
CA SER A 253 0.12 3.16 13.33
C SER A 253 -0.68 3.38 12.04
N ARG A 254 -1.90 2.83 11.94
CA ARG A 254 -2.75 2.95 10.73
C ARG A 254 -3.74 4.10 10.78
N GLU A 255 -4.02 4.68 11.94
CA GLU A 255 -4.98 5.78 12.09
C GLU A 255 -4.66 6.99 11.19
N PRO A 256 -3.41 7.49 11.11
CA PRO A 256 -3.07 8.57 10.18
C PRO A 256 -3.30 8.20 8.71
N LEU A 257 -3.21 6.91 8.38
CA LEU A 257 -3.45 6.41 7.03
C LEU A 257 -4.95 6.33 6.76
N TYR A 258 -5.76 5.76 7.66
CA TYR A 258 -7.21 5.75 7.53
C TYR A 258 -7.82 7.15 7.47
N ALA A 259 -7.26 8.11 8.21
CA ALA A 259 -7.71 9.50 8.24
C ALA A 259 -7.57 10.24 6.90
N ARG A 260 -6.85 9.67 5.91
CA ARG A 260 -6.84 10.18 4.53
C ARG A 260 -8.16 9.94 3.79
N ALA A 261 -9.03 9.07 4.30
CA ALA A 261 -10.37 8.87 3.74
C ALA A 261 -11.19 10.17 3.86
N PRO A 262 -11.90 10.60 2.80
CA PRO A 262 -12.70 11.83 2.82
C PRO A 262 -13.91 11.79 3.75
N ALA A 263 -14.32 10.61 4.23
CA ALA A 263 -15.42 10.46 5.17
C ALA A 263 -15.12 9.42 6.25
N VAL A 264 -15.74 9.60 7.41
CA VAL A 264 -15.61 8.71 8.57
C VAL A 264 -17.01 8.38 9.10
N VAL A 265 -17.24 7.10 9.39
CA VAL A 265 -18.44 6.62 10.10
C VAL A 265 -17.99 5.96 11.39
N ASP A 266 -18.37 6.54 12.52
CA ASP A 266 -18.13 5.94 13.82
C ASP A 266 -19.19 4.86 14.12
N THR A 267 -18.70 3.66 14.36
CA THR A 267 -19.49 2.45 14.62
C THR A 267 -19.41 2.02 16.09
N SER A 268 -18.86 2.87 16.96
CA SER A 268 -18.71 2.58 18.39
C SER A 268 -20.01 2.81 19.16
N ASP A 269 -20.35 1.90 20.06
CA ASP A 269 -21.50 1.94 20.98
C ASP A 269 -22.87 2.19 20.31
N VAL A 270 -23.00 1.86 19.02
CA VAL A 270 -24.26 2.06 18.26
C VAL A 270 -24.83 0.74 17.76
N PRO A 271 -26.17 0.59 17.65
CA PRO A 271 -26.79 -0.58 17.04
C PRO A 271 -26.50 -0.69 15.55
N LEU A 272 -26.55 -1.92 15.01
CA LEU A 272 -26.26 -2.20 13.60
C LEU A 272 -27.13 -1.38 12.63
N GLU A 273 -28.43 -1.24 12.89
CA GLU A 273 -29.32 -0.47 12.01
C GLU A 273 -28.93 1.03 11.97
N GLU A 274 -28.52 1.60 13.10
CA GLU A 274 -28.04 2.99 13.14
C GLU A 274 -26.71 3.14 12.39
N MET A 275 -25.81 2.15 12.46
CA MET A 275 -24.59 2.15 11.65
C MET A 275 -24.90 2.10 10.15
N ILE A 276 -25.90 1.32 9.74
CA ILE A 276 -26.38 1.22 8.35
C ILE A 276 -26.93 2.57 7.90
N ASP A 277 -27.77 3.22 8.71
CA ASP A 277 -28.33 4.54 8.43
C ASP A 277 -27.23 5.60 8.27
N ARG A 278 -26.25 5.61 9.18
CA ARG A 278 -25.11 6.55 9.11
C ARG A 278 -24.29 6.36 7.84
N LEU A 279 -23.98 5.12 7.47
CA LEU A 279 -23.22 4.84 6.25
C LEU A 279 -24.03 5.19 5.00
N ALA A 280 -25.32 4.84 4.95
CA ALA A 280 -26.20 5.20 3.84
C ALA A 280 -26.30 6.72 3.68
N ALA A 281 -26.50 7.46 4.77
CA ALA A 281 -26.57 8.92 4.75
C ALA A 281 -25.29 9.58 4.21
N VAL A 282 -24.11 9.05 4.57
CA VAL A 282 -22.81 9.53 4.06
C VAL A 282 -22.68 9.28 2.54
N ILE A 283 -23.17 8.13 2.06
CA ILE A 283 -23.16 7.80 0.63
C ILE A 283 -24.17 8.67 -0.15
N ASP A 284 -25.39 8.81 0.37
CA ASP A 284 -26.45 9.64 -0.21
C ASP A 284 -26.04 11.12 -0.26
N ALA A 285 -25.37 11.64 0.76
CA ALA A 285 -24.84 13.00 0.76
C ALA A 285 -23.79 13.23 -0.34
N ARG A 286 -23.05 12.19 -0.74
CA ARG A 286 -22.00 12.30 -1.77
C ARG A 286 -22.54 12.17 -3.19
N PHE A 287 -23.47 11.26 -3.42
CA PHE A 287 -23.93 10.87 -4.76
C PHE A 287 -25.38 11.27 -5.06
N GLY A 288 -26.14 11.73 -4.06
CA GLY A 288 -27.58 11.93 -4.14
C GLY A 288 -28.35 10.61 -4.07
N SER A 289 -29.66 10.68 -3.83
CA SER A 289 -30.57 9.53 -3.88
C SER A 289 -30.78 9.08 -5.33
N VAL A 290 -29.77 8.50 -5.94
CA VAL A 290 -29.83 8.07 -7.35
C VAL A 290 -30.39 6.65 -7.39
N ASP A 291 -31.63 6.52 -7.87
CA ASP A 291 -32.31 5.24 -8.03
C ASP A 291 -31.87 4.60 -9.35
N PHE A 292 -30.83 3.76 -9.31
CA PHE A 292 -30.26 3.09 -10.49
C PHE A 292 -31.11 1.90 -11.00
N ARG A 293 -32.28 1.63 -10.39
CA ARG A 293 -33.15 0.50 -10.75
C ARG A 293 -33.85 0.65 -12.12
N ARG A 294 -33.67 1.75 -12.84
CA ARG A 294 -34.39 2.03 -14.10
C ARG A 294 -33.59 1.84 -15.39
N SER A 295 -32.36 1.34 -15.34
CA SER A 295 -31.53 1.13 -16.53
C SER A 295 -31.09 -0.33 -16.67
N ALA A 296 -32.06 -1.23 -16.87
CA ALA A 296 -31.86 -2.59 -17.37
C ALA A 296 -33.10 -3.02 -18.16
#